data_AF-Q5Y4V3-F1
#
_entry.id   AF-Q5Y4V3-F1
#
_cell.length_a   1.000
_cell.length_b   1.000
_cell.length_c   1.000
_cell.angle_alpha   90.00
_cell.angle_beta   90.00
_cell.angle_gamma   90.00
#
_symmetry.space_group_name_H-M   'P 1'
#
loop_
_entity.id
_entity.type
_entity.pdbx_description
1 polymer ?
#
loop_
_entity_poly.entity_id
_entity_poly.type
_entity_poly.pdbx_seq_one_letter_code
_entity_poly.pdbx_strand_id
1 'polypeptide(L)' 'MRAIISLLLISTMVFGVIEAVSLEEGLKIFEGERGDCVGESQQCADWSGPYCCKGYYCTCRYFPKCICVNDNGK' A
#
# COMPACT_ATOMS: atom_id res chain seq x y z
N MET A 1 -12.38 -33.49 28.04
CA MET A 1 -11.06 -33.02 27.52
C MET A 1 -11.10 -32.69 26.03
N ARG A 2 -11.54 -33.60 25.14
CA ARG A 2 -11.59 -33.36 23.68
C ARG A 2 -12.33 -32.08 23.27
N ALA A 3 -13.49 -31.80 23.88
CA ALA A 3 -14.28 -30.60 23.58
C ALA A 3 -13.54 -29.27 23.86
N ILE A 4 -12.70 -29.22 24.89
CA ILE A 4 -11.95 -28.01 25.25
C ILE A 4 -10.85 -27.74 24.22
N ILE A 5 -10.16 -28.79 23.77
CA ILE A 5 -9.14 -28.66 22.72
C ILE A 5 -9.78 -28.16 21.42
N SER A 6 -10.93 -28.72 21.03
CA SER A 6 -11.68 -28.25 19.86
C SER A 6 -12.08 -26.77 19.98
N LEU A 7 -12.53 -26.33 21.16
CA LEU A 7 -12.90 -24.93 21.40
C LEU A 7 -11.69 -23.99 21.25
N LEU A 8 -10.53 -24.36 21.79
CA LEU A 8 -9.31 -23.56 21.70
C LEU A 8 -8.83 -23.41 20.25
N LEU A 9 -8.87 -24.49 19.47
CA LEU A 9 -8.51 -24.44 18.05
C LEU A 9 -9.39 -23.48 17.26
N ILE A 10 -10.72 -23.56 17.46
CA ILE A 10 -11.66 -22.64 16.81
C ILE A 10 -11.36 -21.19 17.21
N SER A 11 -11.12 -20.93 18.50
CA SER A 11 -10.75 -19.58 18.97
C SER A 11 -9.50 -19.06 18.26
N THR A 12 -8.43 -19.86 18.15
CA THR A 12 -7.20 -19.43 17.47
C THR A 12 -7.40 -19.16 15.99
N MET A 13 -8.22 -19.97 15.31
CA MET A 13 -8.55 -19.74 13.90
C MET A 13 -9.34 -18.44 13.73
N VAL A 14 -10.33 -18.18 14.58
CA VAL A 14 -11.11 -16.93 14.53
C VAL A 14 -10.21 -15.71 14.76
N PHE A 15 -9.33 -15.75 15.76
CA PHE A 15 -8.36 -14.67 15.99
C PHE A 15 -7.44 -14.45 14.77
N GLY A 16 -6.89 -15.52 14.20
CA GLY A 16 -6.03 -15.42 13.01
C GLY A 16 -6.75 -14.86 11.78
N VAL A 17 -8.03 -15.21 11.58
CA VAL A 17 -8.84 -14.64 10.49
C VAL A 17 -9.12 -13.15 10.74
N ILE A 18 -9.40 -12.75 11.98
CA ILE A 18 -9.63 -11.33 12.31
C ILE A 18 -8.37 -10.49 12.04
N GLU A 19 -7.19 -10.97 12.44
CA GLU A 19 -5.92 -10.28 12.18
C GLU A 19 -5.63 -10.19 10.67
N ALA A 20 -5.87 -11.26 9.91
CA ALA A 20 -5.69 -11.26 8.46
C ALA A 20 -6.62 -10.24 7.77
N VAL A 21 -7.90 -10.21 8.14
CA VAL A 21 -8.87 -9.23 7.61
C VAL A 21 -8.45 -7.80 7.97
N SER A 22 -8.04 -7.54 9.21
CA SER A 22 -7.59 -6.21 9.63
C SER A 22 -6.35 -5.73 8.85
N LEU A 23 -5.45 -6.65 8.48
CA LEU A 23 -4.27 -6.34 7.68
C LEU A 23 -4.64 -6.05 6.21
N GLU A 24 -5.56 -6.81 5.63
CA GLU A 24 -6.09 -6.56 4.29
C GLU A 24 -6.87 -5.25 4.20
N GLU A 25 -7.67 -4.92 5.22
CA GLU A 25 -8.36 -3.63 5.30
C GLU A 25 -7.37 -2.48 5.45
N GLY A 26 -6.35 -2.63 6.30
CA GLY A 26 -5.26 -1.67 6.42
C GLY A 26 -4.55 -1.46 5.08
N LEU A 27 -4.20 -2.53 4.37
CA LEU A 27 -3.54 -2.46 3.08
C LEU A 27 -4.41 -1.77 2.02
N LYS A 28 -5.71 -2.07 1.99
CA LYS A 28 -6.67 -1.39 1.10
C LYS A 28 -6.81 0.09 1.42
N ILE A 29 -6.74 0.50 2.69
CA ILE A 29 -6.72 1.91 3.07
C ILE A 29 -5.44 2.56 2.54
N PHE A 30 -4.27 1.92 2.69
CA PHE A 30 -3.01 2.43 2.14
C PHE A 30 -2.99 2.44 0.60
N GLU A 31 -3.68 1.51 -0.08
CA GLU A 31 -3.85 1.54 -1.54
C GLU A 31 -4.88 2.59 -1.98
N GLY A 32 -5.94 2.80 -1.21
CA GLY A 32 -6.94 3.84 -1.45
C GLY A 32 -6.41 5.25 -1.18
N GLU A 33 -5.52 5.41 -0.20
CA GLU A 33 -4.81 6.66 0.09
C GLU A 33 -3.72 6.95 -0.95
N ARG A 34 -3.22 5.93 -1.67
CA ARG A 34 -2.49 6.11 -2.95
C ARG A 34 -3.38 6.54 -4.12
N GLY A 35 -4.69 6.73 -3.89
CA GLY A 35 -5.68 7.08 -4.91
C GLY A 35 -5.46 8.44 -5.58
N ASP A 36 -4.67 9.34 -4.98
CA ASP A 36 -4.23 10.58 -5.62
C ASP A 36 -2.82 10.38 -6.19
N CYS A 37 -2.76 9.69 -7.33
CA CYS A 37 -1.53 9.52 -8.07
C CYS A 37 -1.31 10.71 -9.01
N VAL A 38 -0.06 11.14 -9.12
CA VAL A 38 0.32 12.28 -9.96
C VAL A 38 0.83 11.81 -11.33
N GLY A 39 0.44 12.56 -12.36
CA GLY A 39 0.76 12.28 -13.77
C GLY A 39 2.15 12.76 -14.17
N GLU A 40 2.48 12.66 -15.46
CA GLU A 40 3.75 13.13 -16.01
C GLU A 40 4.05 14.59 -15.65
N SER A 41 5.32 14.88 -15.32
CA SER A 41 5.82 16.21 -14.96
C SER A 41 5.20 16.85 -13.70
N GLN A 42 4.35 16.13 -12.97
CA GLN A 42 3.82 16.59 -11.70
C GLN A 42 4.78 16.28 -10.55
N GLN A 43 4.70 17.07 -9.49
CA GLN A 43 5.57 16.92 -8.34
C GLN A 43 5.22 15.65 -7.57
N CYS A 44 6.22 14.86 -7.21
CA CYS A 44 6.09 13.64 -6.42
C CYS A 44 7.02 13.65 -5.22
N ALA A 45 6.74 12.77 -4.25
CA ALA A 45 7.68 12.44 -3.20
C ALA A 45 7.60 10.95 -2.86
N ASP A 46 8.69 10.23 -3.04
CA ASP A 46 8.73 8.78 -2.78
C ASP A 46 8.47 8.43 -1.29
N TRP A 47 8.71 9.38 -0.37
CA TRP A 47 8.57 9.16 1.08
C TRP A 47 7.30 9.73 1.70
N SER A 48 6.70 10.78 1.13
CA SER A 48 5.55 11.48 1.74
C SER A 48 4.33 11.59 0.83
N GLY A 49 4.42 11.09 -0.40
CA GLY A 49 3.43 11.39 -1.43
C GLY A 49 3.46 12.87 -1.86
N PRO A 50 2.77 13.20 -2.96
CA PRO A 50 1.97 12.30 -3.80
C PRO A 50 2.87 11.34 -4.60
N TYR A 51 2.33 10.15 -4.89
CA TYR A 51 3.04 9.10 -5.61
C TYR A 51 2.75 9.17 -7.10
N CYS A 52 3.70 8.75 -7.92
CA CYS A 52 3.47 8.67 -9.37
C CYS A 52 2.44 7.61 -9.72
N CYS A 53 1.59 7.88 -10.71
CA CYS A 53 0.69 6.88 -11.25
C CYS A 53 1.46 5.66 -11.79
N LYS A 54 0.79 4.51 -11.85
CA LYS A 54 1.37 3.30 -12.44
C LYS A 54 1.88 3.59 -13.86
N GLY A 55 3.12 3.22 -14.14
CA GLY A 55 3.81 3.53 -15.41
C GLY A 55 4.66 4.80 -15.38
N TYR A 56 4.78 5.46 -14.22
CA TYR A 56 5.67 6.59 -13.99
C TYR A 56 6.55 6.33 -12.76
N TYR A 57 7.79 6.82 -12.78
CA TYR A 57 8.71 6.82 -11.63
C TYR A 57 9.01 8.24 -11.17
N CYS A 58 9.22 8.44 -9.87
CA CYS A 58 9.61 9.74 -9.33
C CYS A 58 11.11 9.96 -9.58
N THR A 59 11.48 11.11 -10.16
CA THR A 59 12.87 11.49 -10.36
C THR A 59 13.18 12.84 -9.72
N CYS A 60 14.19 12.87 -8.86
CA CYS A 60 14.68 14.08 -8.18
C CYS A 60 15.87 14.73 -8.90
N ARG A 61 16.00 14.53 -10.22
CA ARG A 61 17.10 15.13 -11.00
C ARG A 61 17.09 16.67 -10.96
N TYR A 62 15.94 17.30 -10.76
CA TYR A 62 15.77 18.76 -10.73
C TYR A 62 15.48 19.27 -9.32
N PHE A 63 16.43 19.08 -8.40
CA PHE A 63 16.33 19.59 -7.02
C PHE A 63 15.98 21.10 -7.01
N PRO A 64 15.03 21.57 -6.16
CA PRO A 64 14.40 20.89 -5.03
C PRO A 64 13.11 20.11 -5.36
N LYS A 65 12.74 19.96 -6.63
CA LYS A 65 11.48 19.33 -7.03
C LYS A 65 11.73 17.96 -7.65
N CYS A 66 11.10 16.94 -7.10
CA CYS A 66 11.02 15.63 -7.74
C CYS A 66 9.76 15.58 -8.61
N ILE A 67 9.85 14.98 -9.79
CA ILE A 67 8.73 14.89 -10.74
C ILE A 67 8.53 13.47 -11.24
N CYS A 68 7.29 13.14 -11.60
CA CYS A 68 6.97 11.86 -12.25
C CYS A 68 7.38 11.86 -13.71
N VAL A 69 8.13 10.83 -14.11
CA VAL A 69 8.56 10.62 -15.49
C VAL A 69 8.08 9.26 -15.96
N ASN A 70 7.64 9.18 -17.21
CA ASN A 70 7.14 7.94 -17.79
C ASN A 70 8.24 6.86 -17.77
N ASP A 71 7.88 5.68 -17.25
CA ASP A 71 8.75 4.52 -17.19
C ASP A 71 8.79 3.78 -18.55
N ASN A 72 7.78 3.97 -19.40
CA ASN A 72 7.63 3.28 -20.70
C ASN A 72 8.53 3.84 -21.84
N GLY A 73 9.59 4.58 -21.52
CA GLY A 73 10.38 5.35 -22.50
C GLY A 73 11.90 5.30 -22.32
N LYS A 74 12.40 4.38 -21.50
CA LYS A 74 13.82 4.01 -21.42
C LYS A 74 14.02 2.53 -21.70
#